data_AF-A0A3D1XLI9-F1
#
_entry.id   AF-A0A3D1XLI9-F1
#
_cell.length_a   1.000
_cell.length_b   1.000
_cell.length_c   1.000
_cell.angle_alpha   90.00
_cell.angle_beta   90.00
_cell.angle_gamma   90.00
#
_symmetry.space_group_name_H-M   'P 1'
#
loop_
_entity.id
_entity.type
_entity.pdbx_description
1 polymer ?
#
loop_
_entity_poly.entity_id
_entity_poly.type
_entity_poly.pdbx_seq_one_letter_code
_entity_poly.pdbx_strand_id
1 'polypeptide(L)'
;SGAISKTINMPNEASIEDVEKAHMLSWKLMLKGTAVYRDGSKLSQPLNSVATESFKELQMEDDEVAATPVAPAMKAAEQVIKIIQHKRRALPHRRKGYTQKASIGGHKVYLRTGEYDDGSLGEIFIDMHKEGAAYRSLMNCFAIAISLGLQHGVPLEEFADAFVFTRFEPNGMVTGNKSISMSTSTIDYIFRELAITYLGR
;
A
#
# COMPACT_ATOMS: atom_id res chain seq x y z
N SER A 1 -40.81 -8.47 9.13
CA SER A 1 -40.62 -7.03 9.40
C SER A 1 -39.67 -6.47 8.36
N GLY A 2 -40.15 -5.62 7.42
CA GLY A 2 -39.29 -4.97 6.43
C GLY A 2 -38.70 -3.65 6.96
N ALA A 3 -37.50 -3.31 6.52
CA ALA A 3 -36.85 -2.01 6.73
C ALA A 3 -36.28 -1.51 5.39
N ILE A 4 -36.19 -0.19 5.23
CA ILE A 4 -35.60 0.46 4.05
C ILE A 4 -34.20 0.92 4.44
N SER A 5 -33.20 0.50 3.67
CA SER A 5 -31.82 0.94 3.87
C SER A 5 -31.58 2.26 3.15
N LYS A 6 -31.31 3.32 3.91
CA LYS A 6 -30.89 4.62 3.36
C LYS A 6 -29.83 5.24 4.26
N THR A 7 -28.74 5.67 3.64
CA THR A 7 -27.64 6.37 4.31
C THR A 7 -27.87 7.88 4.25
N ILE A 8 -27.68 8.55 5.38
CA ILE A 8 -27.61 10.01 5.51
C ILE A 8 -26.16 10.42 5.26
N ASN A 9 -25.91 11.02 4.10
CA ASN A 9 -24.58 11.56 3.78
C ASN A 9 -24.45 12.96 4.41
N MET A 10 -23.40 13.17 5.18
CA MET A 10 -23.09 14.43 5.86
C MET A 10 -21.79 15.02 5.30
N PRO A 11 -21.65 16.35 5.26
CA PRO A 11 -20.41 17.01 4.83
C PRO A 11 -19.27 16.75 5.82
N ASN A 12 -18.03 17.02 5.42
CA ASN A 12 -16.83 16.73 6.22
C ASN A 12 -16.84 17.50 7.55
N GLU A 13 -17.31 18.75 7.49
CA GLU A 13 -17.37 19.70 8.59
C GLU A 13 -18.48 19.37 9.60
N ALA A 14 -19.29 18.34 9.35
CA ALA A 14 -20.38 17.97 10.24
C ALA A 14 -19.85 17.61 11.64
N SER A 15 -20.43 18.28 12.63
CA SER A 15 -20.05 18.14 14.03
C SER A 15 -20.72 16.91 14.68
N ILE A 16 -20.27 16.57 15.89
CA ILE A 16 -20.90 15.53 16.70
C ILE A 16 -22.37 15.87 16.98
N GLU A 17 -22.68 17.13 17.22
CA GLU A 17 -24.05 17.62 17.49
C GLU A 17 -24.97 17.41 16.27
N ASP A 18 -24.44 17.52 15.05
CA ASP A 18 -25.22 17.30 13.84
C ASP A 18 -25.56 15.82 13.64
N VAL A 19 -24.63 14.93 14.00
CA VAL A 19 -24.87 13.47 14.00
C VAL A 19 -25.91 13.12 15.05
N GLU A 20 -25.83 13.71 16.25
CA GLU A 20 -26.82 13.52 17.32
C GLU A 20 -28.22 13.94 16.85
N LYS A 21 -28.35 15.14 16.26
CA LYS A 21 -29.62 15.63 15.71
C LYS A 21 -30.21 14.68 14.66
N ALA A 22 -29.37 14.12 13.79
CA ALA A 22 -29.81 13.17 12.76
C ALA A 22 -30.36 11.87 13.36
N HIS A 23 -29.72 11.33 14.41
CA HIS A 23 -30.22 10.17 15.14
C HIS A 23 -31.52 10.47 15.90
N MET A 24 -31.57 11.61 16.60
CA MET A 24 -32.76 12.03 17.35
C MET A 24 -33.96 12.28 16.44
N LEU A 25 -33.75 12.85 15.25
CA LEU A 25 -34.80 13.03 14.24
C LEU A 25 -35.27 11.69 13.68
N SER A 26 -34.34 10.78 13.37
CA SER A 26 -34.65 9.43 12.89
C SER A 26 -35.54 8.67 13.89
N TRP A 27 -35.27 8.81 15.19
CA TRP A 27 -36.07 8.23 16.26
C TRP A 27 -37.48 8.85 16.35
N LYS A 28 -37.58 10.19 16.31
CA LYS A 28 -38.87 10.90 16.32
C LYS A 28 -39.78 10.52 15.15
N LEU A 29 -39.18 10.24 13.98
CA LEU A 29 -39.89 9.79 12.78
C LEU A 29 -40.14 8.27 12.75
N MET A 30 -39.85 7.57 13.84
CA MET A 30 -40.05 6.12 14.00
C MET A 30 -39.36 5.29 12.91
N LEU A 31 -38.19 5.74 12.45
CA LEU A 31 -37.38 4.96 11.51
C LEU A 31 -36.83 3.71 12.22
N LYS A 32 -36.92 2.57 11.55
CA LYS A 32 -36.44 1.28 12.10
C LYS A 32 -34.92 1.14 12.14
N GLY A 33 -34.21 1.99 11.39
CA GLY A 33 -32.75 1.99 11.30
C GLY A 33 -32.29 3.21 10.53
N THR A 34 -31.13 3.75 10.92
CA THR A 34 -30.49 4.89 10.26
C THR A 34 -29.00 4.59 10.11
N ALA A 35 -28.43 4.92 8.96
CA ALA A 35 -27.01 4.80 8.70
C ALA A 35 -26.48 6.20 8.36
N VAL A 36 -25.41 6.61 9.01
CA VAL A 36 -24.78 7.92 8.78
C VAL A 36 -23.43 7.70 8.11
N TYR A 37 -23.13 8.50 7.10
CA TYR A 37 -21.84 8.57 6.48
C TYR A 37 -21.38 10.02 6.44
N ARG A 38 -20.34 10.37 7.22
CA ARG A 38 -19.71 11.68 7.15
C ARG A 38 -18.57 11.63 6.13
N ASP A 39 -18.56 12.60 5.23
CA ASP A 39 -17.49 12.73 4.25
C ASP A 39 -16.13 12.87 4.98
N GLY A 40 -15.08 12.27 4.40
CA GLY A 40 -13.75 12.19 5.00
C GLY A 40 -13.59 11.17 6.13
N SER A 41 -14.63 10.43 6.54
CA SER A 41 -14.50 9.38 7.57
C SER A 41 -13.74 8.14 7.10
N LYS A 42 -13.51 7.96 5.79
CA LYS A 42 -12.67 6.90 5.23
C LYS A 42 -11.56 7.50 4.36
N LEU A 43 -10.34 7.02 4.56
CA LEU A 43 -9.13 7.45 3.82
C LEU A 43 -9.21 7.18 2.31
N SER A 44 -9.95 6.15 1.89
CA SER A 44 -10.19 5.83 0.48
C SER A 44 -11.68 5.97 0.16
N GLN A 45 -12.01 6.99 -0.62
CA GLN A 45 -13.35 7.21 -1.17
C GLN A 45 -13.30 7.08 -2.71
N PRO A 46 -14.28 6.44 -3.37
CA PRO A 46 -14.33 6.34 -4.82
C PRO A 46 -14.40 7.71 -5.53
N LEU A 47 -14.90 8.72 -4.83
CA LEU A 47 -14.99 10.10 -5.28
C LEU A 47 -14.54 10.99 -4.11
N ASN A 48 -13.28 11.44 -4.14
CA ASN A 48 -12.69 12.25 -3.08
C ASN A 48 -12.59 13.70 -3.58
N SER A 49 -13.64 14.50 -3.42
CA SER A 49 -13.64 15.92 -3.82
C SER A 49 -12.69 16.78 -2.98
N VAL A 50 -12.39 16.33 -1.76
CA VAL A 50 -11.41 16.95 -0.87
C VAL A 50 -9.97 16.72 -1.34
N ALA A 51 -9.69 15.61 -2.04
CA ALA A 51 -8.34 15.39 -2.59
C ALA A 51 -7.95 16.44 -3.64
N THR A 52 -8.90 17.10 -4.30
CA THR A 52 -8.58 18.21 -5.22
C THR A 52 -8.28 19.53 -4.51
N GLU A 53 -8.81 19.76 -3.29
CA GLU A 53 -8.56 20.99 -2.54
C GLU A 53 -7.39 20.86 -1.56
N SER A 54 -7.25 19.70 -0.90
CA SER A 54 -6.08 19.42 -0.05
C SER A 54 -4.77 19.44 -0.84
N PHE A 55 -4.78 19.08 -2.12
CA PHE A 55 -3.61 19.23 -3.01
C PHE A 55 -3.37 20.68 -3.46
N LYS A 56 -4.36 21.57 -3.35
CA LYS A 56 -4.27 22.99 -3.69
C LYS A 56 -3.79 23.83 -2.51
N GLU A 57 -4.23 23.50 -1.30
CA GLU A 57 -3.76 24.12 -0.05
C GLU A 57 -2.29 23.75 0.22
N LEU A 58 -1.88 22.51 -0.05
CA LEU A 58 -0.47 22.08 -0.01
C LEU A 58 0.44 22.79 -1.03
N GLN A 59 -0.09 23.52 -2.01
CA GLN A 59 0.70 24.31 -2.97
C GLN A 59 0.74 25.81 -2.61
N MET A 60 -0.01 26.26 -1.60
CA MET A 60 -0.17 27.69 -1.28
C MET A 60 0.42 28.11 0.07
N GLU A 61 0.86 27.19 0.93
CA GLU A 61 1.41 27.49 2.26
C GLU A 61 2.97 27.53 2.33
N ASP A 62 3.67 27.56 1.18
CA ASP A 62 5.15 27.55 1.13
C ASP A 62 5.80 28.96 1.05
N ASP A 63 5.07 30.03 1.36
CA ASP A 63 5.66 31.36 1.56
C ASP A 63 5.26 31.94 2.93
N GLU A 64 6.26 32.03 3.81
CA GLU A 64 6.25 32.60 5.18
C GLU A 64 5.57 31.72 6.25
N VAL A 65 6.16 31.29 7.37
CA VAL A 65 6.93 32.07 8.36
C VAL A 65 7.70 31.15 9.33
N ALA A 66 8.86 31.66 9.78
CA ALA A 66 9.42 31.60 11.14
C ALA A 66 9.98 30.27 11.72
N ALA A 67 11.27 30.37 12.07
CA ALA A 67 12.05 29.43 12.84
C ALA A 67 11.53 29.23 14.28
N THR A 68 11.47 27.97 14.72
CA THR A 68 11.80 27.55 16.10
C THR A 68 12.29 26.09 16.09
N PRO A 69 13.33 25.73 16.88
CA PRO A 69 14.00 24.45 16.72
C PRO A 69 13.34 23.34 17.55
N VAL A 70 12.85 22.30 16.89
CA VAL A 70 12.52 21.01 17.55
C VAL A 70 13.34 19.91 16.88
N ALA A 71 14.51 19.66 17.46
CA ALA A 71 15.60 18.85 16.91
C ALA A 71 15.29 17.37 16.55
N PRO A 72 14.24 16.67 17.04
CA PRO A 72 13.98 15.29 16.59
C PRO A 72 13.23 15.19 15.26
N ALA A 73 12.47 16.22 14.86
CA ALA A 73 11.60 16.17 13.68
C ALA A 73 12.35 16.45 12.36
N MET A 74 13.44 17.22 12.41
CA MET A 74 14.25 17.54 11.22
C MET A 74 14.89 16.31 10.58
N LYS A 75 15.30 15.29 11.34
CA LYS A 75 15.93 14.10 10.75
C LYS A 75 14.94 13.23 9.96
N ALA A 76 13.72 13.09 10.46
CA ALA A 76 12.66 12.37 9.76
C ALA A 76 12.18 13.16 8.53
N ALA A 77 12.03 14.49 8.65
CA ALA A 77 11.66 15.35 7.53
C ALA A 77 12.76 15.41 6.45
N GLU A 78 14.05 15.47 6.82
CA GLU A 78 15.17 15.43 5.86
C GLU A 78 15.27 14.07 5.15
N GLN A 79 14.95 12.97 5.82
CA GLN A 79 14.83 11.66 5.17
C GLN A 79 13.68 11.62 4.16
N VAL A 80 12.51 12.18 4.51
CA VAL A 80 11.35 12.26 3.61
C VAL A 80 11.63 13.18 2.41
N ILE A 81 12.32 14.31 2.60
CA ILE A 81 12.65 15.26 1.52
C ILE A 81 13.70 14.67 0.54
N LYS A 82 14.63 13.83 0.99
CA LYS A 82 15.58 13.13 0.10
C LYS A 82 14.89 12.11 -0.83
N ILE A 83 13.81 11.47 -0.39
CA ILE A 83 13.04 10.50 -1.20
C ILE A 83 12.42 11.19 -2.43
N ILE A 84 12.07 12.47 -2.32
CA ILE A 84 11.36 13.23 -3.37
C ILE A 84 12.30 13.62 -4.53
N GLN A 85 13.62 13.67 -4.33
CA GLN A 85 14.57 14.12 -5.36
C GLN A 85 15.23 13.02 -6.20
N HIS A 86 14.93 11.73 -5.94
CA HIS A 86 15.49 10.66 -6.75
C HIS A 86 14.78 10.55 -8.11
N LYS A 87 15.38 11.22 -9.11
CA LYS A 87 15.12 10.92 -10.52
C LYS A 87 15.24 9.41 -10.71
N ARG A 88 14.30 8.83 -11.46
CA ARG A 88 14.25 7.39 -11.75
C ARG A 88 15.63 6.90 -12.18
N ARG A 89 16.22 5.98 -11.42
CA ARG A 89 17.45 5.28 -11.78
C ARG A 89 17.12 4.26 -12.85
N ALA A 90 17.65 4.46 -14.06
CA ALA A 90 17.48 3.50 -15.14
C ALA A 90 18.28 2.22 -14.86
N LEU A 91 17.68 1.06 -15.09
CA LEU A 91 18.39 -0.21 -15.01
C LEU A 91 19.28 -0.44 -16.25
N PRO A 92 20.39 -1.17 -16.10
CA PRO A 92 21.24 -1.54 -17.23
C PRO A 92 20.51 -2.51 -18.17
N HIS A 93 20.85 -2.44 -19.47
CA HIS A 93 20.21 -3.25 -20.51
C HIS A 93 20.45 -4.75 -20.32
N ARG A 94 21.64 -5.12 -19.82
CA ARG A 94 21.95 -6.47 -19.34
C ARG A 94 22.18 -6.37 -17.84
N ARG A 95 21.45 -7.19 -17.08
CA ARG A 95 21.45 -7.17 -15.62
C ARG A 95 21.49 -8.58 -15.06
N LYS A 96 22.02 -8.68 -13.85
CA LYS A 96 21.96 -9.91 -13.04
C LYS A 96 20.62 -9.98 -12.32
N GLY A 97 20.37 -11.12 -11.72
CA GLY A 97 19.17 -11.43 -10.97
C GLY A 97 19.01 -12.93 -10.85
N TYR A 98 18.00 -13.36 -10.11
CA TYR A 98 17.69 -14.77 -9.95
C TYR A 98 16.24 -15.06 -10.30
N THR A 99 15.94 -16.35 -10.46
CA THR A 99 14.58 -16.86 -10.60
C THR A 99 14.35 -17.88 -9.51
N GLN A 100 13.40 -17.58 -8.62
CA GLN A 100 12.99 -18.46 -7.54
C GLN A 100 11.60 -19.01 -7.86
N LYS A 101 11.53 -20.33 -7.98
CA LYS A 101 10.27 -21.06 -8.10
C LYS A 101 9.87 -21.59 -6.73
N ALA A 102 8.67 -21.25 -6.29
CA ALA A 102 8.08 -21.81 -5.08
C ALA A 102 6.62 -22.22 -5.30
N SER A 103 6.09 -22.97 -4.35
CA SER A 103 4.67 -23.31 -4.29
C SER A 103 4.13 -22.98 -2.91
N ILE A 104 3.11 -22.14 -2.84
CA ILE A 104 2.48 -21.65 -1.61
C ILE A 104 1.05 -22.21 -1.56
N GLY A 105 0.75 -23.05 -0.58
CA GLY A 105 -0.60 -23.66 -0.49
C GLY A 105 -1.00 -24.45 -1.74
N GLY A 106 -0.03 -24.98 -2.49
CA GLY A 106 -0.25 -25.67 -3.78
C GLY A 106 -0.25 -24.76 -5.02
N HIS A 107 -0.16 -23.44 -4.85
CA HIS A 107 -0.11 -22.46 -5.93
C HIS A 107 1.33 -22.14 -6.32
N LYS A 108 1.68 -22.31 -7.59
CA LYS A 108 3.05 -22.08 -8.07
C LYS A 108 3.28 -20.59 -8.33
N VAL A 109 4.32 -20.04 -7.70
CA VAL A 109 4.82 -18.69 -7.90
C VAL A 109 6.25 -18.73 -8.45
N TYR A 110 6.54 -17.84 -9.39
CA TYR A 110 7.87 -17.60 -9.92
C TYR A 110 8.21 -16.15 -9.65
N LEU A 111 9.18 -15.93 -8.76
CA LEU A 111 9.76 -14.63 -8.50
C LEU A 111 11.02 -14.48 -9.35
N ARG A 112 11.09 -13.40 -10.14
CA ARG A 112 12.29 -13.04 -10.88
C ARG A 112 12.76 -11.66 -10.45
N THR A 113 14.05 -11.48 -10.29
CA THR A 113 14.64 -10.19 -9.90
C THR A 113 15.51 -9.62 -11.01
N GLY A 114 15.63 -8.29 -11.02
CA GLY A 114 16.62 -7.57 -11.81
C GLY A 114 17.43 -6.65 -10.90
N GLU A 115 18.74 -6.78 -10.97
CA GLU A 115 19.70 -6.07 -10.10
C GLU A 115 20.41 -4.94 -10.86
N TYR A 116 20.84 -3.93 -10.11
CA TYR A 116 21.83 -2.97 -10.58
C TYR A 116 23.24 -3.55 -10.52
N ASP A 117 24.21 -2.85 -11.10
CA ASP A 117 25.62 -3.29 -11.13
C ASP A 117 26.26 -3.37 -9.73
N ASP A 118 25.69 -2.68 -8.75
CA ASP A 118 26.08 -2.70 -7.34
C ASP A 118 25.46 -3.89 -6.56
N GLY A 119 24.64 -4.71 -7.20
CA GLY A 119 23.94 -5.84 -6.58
C GLY A 119 22.64 -5.46 -5.85
N SER A 120 22.26 -4.17 -5.83
CA SER A 120 20.97 -3.75 -5.27
C SER A 120 19.81 -4.16 -6.17
N LEU A 121 18.65 -4.44 -5.56
CA LEU A 121 17.44 -4.82 -6.28
C LEU A 121 16.82 -3.61 -6.98
N GLY A 122 16.55 -3.75 -8.29
CA GLY A 122 15.93 -2.68 -9.08
C GLY A 122 14.56 -3.01 -9.66
N GLU A 123 14.24 -4.28 -9.88
CA GLU A 123 12.92 -4.70 -10.34
C GLU A 123 12.59 -6.13 -9.91
N ILE A 124 11.30 -6.41 -9.81
CA ILE A 124 10.75 -7.74 -9.55
C ILE A 124 9.68 -8.08 -10.57
N PHE A 125 9.57 -9.37 -10.89
CA PHE A 125 8.50 -9.93 -11.69
C PHE A 125 7.88 -11.11 -10.96
N ILE A 126 6.56 -11.22 -11.04
CA ILE A 126 5.78 -12.25 -10.37
C ILE A 126 4.96 -12.96 -11.44
N ASP A 127 5.24 -14.22 -11.67
CA ASP A 127 4.42 -15.09 -12.53
C ASP A 127 3.74 -16.18 -11.70
N MET A 128 2.46 -16.39 -11.97
CA MET A 128 1.67 -17.43 -11.32
C MET A 128 0.89 -18.22 -12.36
N HIS A 129 0.78 -19.53 -12.15
CA HIS A 129 0.04 -20.42 -13.05
C HIS A 129 -1.23 -20.93 -12.37
N LYS A 130 -2.30 -21.05 -13.16
CA LYS A 130 -3.63 -21.53 -12.74
C LYS A 130 -4.42 -20.56 -11.86
N GLU A 131 -3.98 -19.31 -11.75
CA GLU A 131 -4.76 -18.23 -11.16
C GLU A 131 -5.71 -17.61 -12.19
N GLY A 132 -6.82 -17.05 -11.71
CA GLY A 132 -7.72 -16.25 -12.54
C GLY A 132 -7.01 -15.07 -13.20
N ALA A 133 -7.45 -14.70 -14.41
CA ALA A 133 -6.82 -13.63 -15.19
C ALA A 133 -6.74 -12.29 -14.44
N ALA A 134 -7.74 -11.97 -13.62
CA ALA A 134 -7.77 -10.78 -12.79
C ALA A 134 -6.63 -10.76 -11.75
N TYR A 135 -6.47 -11.86 -11.00
CA TYR A 135 -5.43 -11.96 -9.97
C TYR A 135 -4.03 -11.89 -10.56
N ARG A 136 -3.78 -12.58 -11.68
CA ARG A 136 -2.52 -12.49 -12.42
C ARG A 136 -2.21 -11.06 -12.87
N SER A 137 -3.21 -10.35 -13.40
CA SER A 137 -3.04 -8.97 -13.85
C SER A 137 -2.73 -8.03 -12.68
N LEU A 138 -3.41 -8.22 -11.54
CA LEU A 138 -3.15 -7.47 -10.33
C LEU A 138 -1.73 -7.70 -9.80
N MET A 139 -1.26 -8.95 -9.75
CA MET A 139 0.11 -9.26 -9.34
C MET A 139 1.16 -8.66 -10.27
N ASN A 140 0.89 -8.64 -11.59
CA ASN A 140 1.78 -7.98 -12.55
C ASN A 140 1.80 -6.45 -12.34
N CYS A 141 0.65 -5.80 -12.16
CA CYS A 141 0.59 -4.38 -11.84
C CYS A 141 1.29 -4.06 -10.51
N PHE A 142 1.15 -4.92 -9.51
CA PHE A 142 1.84 -4.81 -8.23
C PHE A 142 3.36 -4.90 -8.41
N ALA A 143 3.85 -5.90 -9.14
CA ALA A 143 5.28 -6.06 -9.44
C ALA A 143 5.87 -4.82 -10.15
N ILE A 144 5.12 -4.24 -11.10
CA ILE A 144 5.50 -3.00 -11.78
C ILE A 144 5.57 -1.83 -10.79
N ALA A 145 4.59 -1.69 -9.90
CA ALA A 145 4.56 -0.61 -8.91
C ALA A 145 5.75 -0.69 -7.93
N ILE A 146 6.06 -1.89 -7.43
CA ILE A 146 7.22 -2.10 -6.55
C ILE A 146 8.53 -1.82 -7.30
N SER A 147 8.66 -2.31 -8.53
CA SER A 147 9.84 -2.04 -9.37
C SER A 147 10.04 -0.54 -9.62
N LEU A 148 8.94 0.19 -9.86
CA LEU A 148 9.00 1.64 -10.03
C LEU A 148 9.44 2.33 -8.73
N GLY A 149 8.90 1.93 -7.58
CA GLY A 149 9.30 2.46 -6.29
C GLY A 149 10.79 2.25 -6.00
N LEU A 150 11.31 1.04 -6.24
CA LEU A 150 12.75 0.73 -6.12
C LEU A 150 13.61 1.60 -7.06
N GLN A 151 13.13 1.83 -8.29
CA GLN A 151 13.82 2.70 -9.27
C GLN A 151 13.81 4.18 -8.88
N HIS A 152 12.84 4.61 -8.07
CA HIS A 152 12.76 5.95 -7.49
C HIS A 152 13.44 6.05 -6.12
N GLY A 153 14.19 5.02 -5.71
CA GLY A 153 15.01 5.06 -4.50
C GLY A 153 14.26 4.75 -3.21
N VAL A 154 13.04 4.20 -3.29
CA VAL A 154 12.37 3.66 -2.10
C VAL A 154 13.17 2.45 -1.60
N PRO A 155 13.62 2.44 -0.33
CA PRO A 155 14.37 1.32 0.21
C PRO A 155 13.55 0.03 0.22
N LEU A 156 14.19 -1.11 -0.06
CA LEU A 156 13.53 -2.42 0.00
C LEU A 156 12.99 -2.74 1.41
N GLU A 157 13.66 -2.25 2.46
CA GLU A 157 13.25 -2.43 3.86
C GLU A 157 11.85 -1.86 4.11
N GLU A 158 11.53 -0.68 3.58
CA GLU A 158 10.19 -0.07 3.71
C GLU A 158 9.09 -0.96 3.11
N PHE A 159 9.36 -1.59 1.97
CA PHE A 159 8.42 -2.53 1.38
C PHE A 159 8.32 -3.83 2.17
N ALA A 160 9.45 -4.36 2.66
CA ALA A 160 9.44 -5.56 3.48
C ALA A 160 8.61 -5.34 4.75
N ASP A 161 8.83 -4.24 5.47
CA ASP A 161 8.10 -3.91 6.69
C ASP A 161 6.60 -3.69 6.43
N ALA A 162 6.24 -3.12 5.28
CA ALA A 162 4.84 -2.89 4.91
C ALA A 162 4.08 -4.18 4.53
N PHE A 163 4.75 -5.15 3.91
CA PHE A 163 4.08 -6.26 3.23
C PHE A 163 4.31 -7.64 3.86
N VAL A 164 5.32 -7.81 4.70
CA VAL A 164 5.53 -9.05 5.44
C VAL A 164 4.36 -9.28 6.40
N PHE A 165 3.94 -10.55 6.55
CA PHE A 165 2.77 -10.99 7.31
C PHE A 165 1.40 -10.49 6.82
N THR A 166 1.31 -9.88 5.63
CA THR A 166 0.02 -9.62 4.98
C THR A 166 -0.72 -10.93 4.72
N ARG A 167 -2.01 -10.99 5.09
CA ARG A 167 -2.82 -12.21 5.06
C ARG A 167 -3.86 -12.18 3.96
N PHE A 168 -3.74 -13.08 3.00
CA PHE A 168 -4.74 -13.39 1.97
C PHE A 168 -4.34 -14.66 1.21
N GLU A 169 -5.27 -15.27 0.47
CA GLU A 169 -4.99 -16.45 -0.35
C GLU A 169 -4.31 -16.07 -1.68
N PRO A 170 -3.36 -16.89 -2.20
CA PRO A 170 -2.87 -18.17 -1.66
C PRO A 170 -1.98 -18.03 -0.41
N ASN A 171 -2.22 -18.89 0.58
CA ASN A 171 -1.43 -19.01 1.81
C ASN A 171 -1.20 -20.49 2.19
N GLY A 172 -0.33 -20.74 3.16
CA GLY A 172 -0.05 -22.07 3.69
C GLY A 172 1.40 -22.52 3.51
N MET A 173 1.59 -23.84 3.39
CA MET A 173 2.91 -24.46 3.29
C MET A 173 3.64 -24.02 2.03
N VAL A 174 4.91 -23.66 2.18
CA VAL A 174 5.80 -23.25 1.10
C VAL A 174 6.74 -24.41 0.78
N THR A 175 6.85 -24.73 -0.50
CA THR A 175 7.83 -25.71 -1.02
C THR A 175 8.64 -25.09 -2.16
N GLY A 176 9.85 -25.59 -2.38
CA GLY A 176 10.77 -25.05 -3.40
C GLY A 176 11.66 -23.89 -2.89
N ASN A 177 11.46 -23.43 -1.66
CA ASN A 177 12.33 -22.49 -0.97
C ASN A 177 12.96 -23.17 0.25
N LYS A 178 14.24 -22.88 0.54
CA LYS A 178 14.98 -23.52 1.63
C LYS A 178 14.75 -22.86 2.99
N SER A 179 14.52 -21.55 3.00
CA SER A 179 14.48 -20.74 4.22
C SER A 179 13.05 -20.53 4.72
N ILE A 180 12.08 -20.44 3.80
CA ILE A 180 10.69 -20.15 4.11
C ILE A 180 9.85 -21.42 3.96
N SER A 181 9.33 -21.93 5.08
CA SER A 181 8.48 -23.12 5.10
C SER A 181 6.98 -22.83 5.11
N MET A 182 6.55 -21.66 5.59
CA MET A 182 5.13 -21.28 5.68
C MET A 182 4.95 -19.82 5.24
N SER A 183 3.80 -19.52 4.63
CA SER A 183 3.42 -18.16 4.27
C SER A 183 1.97 -17.81 4.55
N THR A 184 1.76 -16.55 4.92
CA THR A 184 0.44 -15.98 5.18
C THR A 184 -0.22 -15.38 3.95
N SER A 185 0.56 -15.16 2.88
CA SER A 185 0.09 -14.83 1.54
C SER A 185 1.19 -15.01 0.48
N THR A 186 0.87 -14.79 -0.79
CA THR A 186 1.88 -14.72 -1.86
C THR A 186 2.81 -13.51 -1.70
N ILE A 187 2.27 -12.35 -1.32
CA ILE A 187 3.05 -11.12 -1.12
C ILE A 187 3.99 -11.26 0.09
N ASP A 188 3.49 -11.80 1.20
CA ASP A 188 4.29 -12.10 2.40
C ASP A 188 5.49 -13.00 2.05
N TYR A 189 5.28 -14.05 1.25
CA TYR A 189 6.37 -14.92 0.80
C TYR A 189 7.42 -14.14 0.00
N ILE A 190 6.98 -13.33 -0.97
CA ILE A 190 7.89 -12.58 -1.85
C ILE A 190 8.75 -11.63 -1.04
N PHE A 191 8.17 -10.84 -0.14
CA PHE A 191 8.96 -9.87 0.63
C PHE A 191 9.85 -10.52 1.67
N ARG A 192 9.46 -11.66 2.26
CA ARG A 192 10.40 -12.43 3.10
C ARG A 192 11.55 -12.99 2.29
N GLU A 193 11.32 -13.48 1.08
CA GLU A 193 12.39 -13.98 0.22
C GLU A 193 13.36 -12.87 -0.20
N LEU A 194 12.83 -11.69 -0.55
CA LEU A 194 13.64 -10.52 -0.89
C LEU A 194 14.41 -10.01 0.32
N ALA A 195 13.81 -9.99 1.52
CA ALA A 195 14.48 -9.60 2.75
C ALA A 195 15.63 -10.55 3.10
N ILE A 196 15.43 -11.86 3.01
CA ILE A 196 16.48 -12.85 3.26
C ILE A 196 17.63 -12.67 2.27
N THR A 197 17.32 -12.45 0.99
CA THR A 197 18.33 -12.41 -0.07
C THR A 197 19.11 -11.10 -0.11
N TYR A 198 18.43 -9.95 0.03
CA TYR A 198 19.04 -8.63 -0.15
C TYR A 198 19.31 -7.88 1.16
N LEU A 199 18.60 -8.19 2.25
CA LEU A 199 18.76 -7.52 3.55
C LEU A 199 19.45 -8.41 4.60
N GLY A 200 19.60 -9.71 4.33
CA GLY A 200 20.24 -10.66 5.25
C GLY A 200 19.49 -10.87 6.56
N ARG A 201 18.16 -10.71 6.55
CA ARG A 201 17.26 -10.89 7.70
C ARG A 201 16.35 -12.11 7.53
#